data_AF-A0A7C0U1D8-F1
#
_entry.id   AF-A0A7C0U1D8-F1
#
_cell.length_a   1.000
_cell.length_b   1.000
_cell.length_c   1.000
_cell.angle_alpha   90.00
_cell.angle_beta   90.00
_cell.angle_gamma   90.00
#
_symmetry.space_group_name_H-M   'P 1'
#
loop_
_entity.id
_entity.type
_entity.pdbx_description
1 polymer ?
#
loop_
_entity_poly.entity_id
_entity_poly.type
_entity_poly.pdbx_seq_one_letter_code
_entity_poly.pdbx_strand_id
1 'polypeptide(L)' 'MLHKIELKNFKNFSEFKLNKLAQINLIVGKNNVGKINLLETLSTC' A
#
# COMPACT_ATOMS: atom_id res chain seq x y z
N MET A 1 -13.56 -3.01 8.19
CA MET A 1 -13.10 -2.03 7.18
C MET A 1 -11.59 -1.89 7.34
N LEU A 2 -10.83 -1.74 6.25
CA LEU A 2 -9.37 -1.64 6.34
C LEU A 2 -8.98 -0.25 6.85
N HIS A 3 -8.29 -0.17 7.99
CA HIS A 3 -7.94 1.10 8.65
C HIS A 3 -6.44 1.44 8.55
N LYS A 4 -5.60 0.44 8.29
CA LYS A 4 -4.15 0.60 8.12
C LYS A 4 -3.57 -0.47 7.20
N ILE A 5 -2.44 -0.17 6.58
CA ILE A 5 -1.57 -1.10 5.87
C ILE A 5 -0.17 -0.94 6.44
N GLU A 6 0.44 -2.05 6.86
CA GLU A 6 1.84 -2.09 7.28
C GLU A 6 2.55 -3.19 6.49
N LEU A 7 3.56 -2.81 5.70
CA LEU A 7 4.39 -3.70 4.92
C LEU A 7 5.82 -3.66 5.45
N LYS A 8 6.41 -4.84 5.63
CA LYS A 8 7.83 -5.01 5.95
C LYS A 8 8.42 -6.06 5.02
N ASN A 9 9.52 -5.72 4.36
CA ASN A 9 10.24 -6.59 3.41
C ASN A 9 9.31 -7.22 2.35
N PHE A 10 8.35 -6.45 1.83
CA PHE A 10 7.41 -6.90 0.80
C PHE A 10 7.77 -6.28 -0.55
N LYS A 11 8.26 -7.09 -1.48
CA LYS A 11 8.70 -6.65 -2.82
C LYS A 11 9.67 -5.46 -2.72
N ASN A 12 9.30 -4.30 -3.26
CA ASN A 12 10.09 -3.08 -3.27
C ASN A 12 9.88 -2.20 -2.01
N PHE A 13 9.07 -2.65 -1.05
CA PHE A 13 8.87 -1.97 0.24
C PHE A 13 9.72 -2.63 1.31
N SER A 14 10.84 -2.00 1.69
CA SER A 14 11.59 -2.38 2.90
C SER A 14 10.77 -2.13 4.16
N GLU A 15 10.20 -0.94 4.27
CA GLU A 15 9.17 -0.58 5.25
C GLU A 15 8.18 0.40 4.63
N PHE A 16 6.88 0.15 4.79
CA PHE A 16 5.81 1.06 4.37
C PHE A 16 4.66 1.02 5.37
N LYS A 17 4.18 2.19 5.77
CA LYS A 17 3.04 2.33 6.68
C LYS A 17 2.07 3.36 6.15
N LEU A 18 0.81 2.95 6.03
CA LEU A 18 -0.30 3.82 5.69
C LEU A 18 -1.36 3.68 6.78
N ASN A 19 -1.53 4.75 7.56
CA ASN A 19 -2.49 4.80 8.65
C ASN A 19 -3.71 5.65 8.25
N LYS A 20 -4.82 5.49 8.98
CA LYS A 20 -6.04 6.31 8.80
C LYS A 20 -6.62 6.23 7.38
N LEU A 21 -6.68 5.01 6.84
CA LEU A 21 -7.39 4.78 5.58
C LEU A 21 -8.84 5.22 5.70
N ALA A 22 -9.26 6.08 4.77
CA ALA A 22 -10.64 6.51 4.65
C ALA A 22 -11.43 5.55 3.75
N GLN A 23 -12.73 5.83 3.55
CA GLN A 23 -13.54 5.09 2.58
C GLN A 23 -13.00 5.24 1.14
N ILE A 24 -12.43 6.40 0.82
CA ILE A 24 -11.80 6.70 -0.48
C ILE A 24 -10.40 7.21 -0.21
N ASN A 25 -9.39 6.59 -0.84
CA ASN A 25 -8.00 7.00 -0.75
C ASN A 25 -7.44 7.13 -2.17
N LEU A 26 -6.75 8.25 -2.45
CA LEU A 26 -6.10 8.48 -3.74
C LEU A 26 -4.60 8.23 -3.62
N ILE A 27 -4.10 7.26 -4.38
CA ILE A 27 -2.67 6.90 -4.39
C ILE A 27 -2.07 7.33 -5.72
N VAL A 28 -1.20 8.33 -5.69
CA VAL A 28 -0.54 8.90 -6.88
C VAL A 28 0.97 8.80 -6.77
N GLY A 29 1.65 8.83 -7.91
CA GLY A 29 3.12 8.74 -7.98
C GLY A 29 3.59 8.39 -9.38
N LYS A 30 4.91 8.47 -9.60
CA LYS A 30 5.55 8.10 -10.88
C LYS A 30 5.34 6.61 -11.19
N ASN A 31 5.59 6.21 -12.43
CA ASN A 31 5.55 4.79 -12.79
C ASN A 31 6.65 4.02 -12.06
N ASN A 32 6.39 2.72 -11.82
CA ASN A 32 7.32 1.79 -11.18
C ASN A 32 7.71 2.08 -9.72
N VAL A 33 7.07 3.05 -9.05
CA VAL A 33 7.33 3.36 -7.62
C VAL A 33 6.70 2.36 -6.64
N GLY A 34 6.01 1.32 -7.14
CA GLY A 34 5.35 0.31 -6.31
C GLY A 34 3.85 0.48 -6.11
N LYS A 35 3.16 1.34 -6.89
CA LYS A 35 1.69 1.49 -6.82
C LYS A 35 0.94 0.16 -7.02
N ILE A 36 1.34 -0.63 -8.02
CA ILE A 36 0.76 -1.96 -8.28
C ILE A 36 1.09 -2.91 -7.13
N ASN A 37 2.34 -2.91 -6.65
CA ASN A 37 2.75 -3.73 -5.51
C ASN A 37 1.94 -3.39 -4.25
N LEU A 38 1.61 -2.12 -4.01
CA LEU A 38 0.74 -1.71 -2.91
C LEU A 38 -0.69 -2.24 -3.09
N LEU A 39 -1.24 -2.19 -4.31
CA LEU A 39 -2.56 -2.73 -4.58
C LEU A 39 -2.62 -4.26 -4.38
N GLU A 40 -1.60 -4.99 -4.82
CA GLU A 40 -1.52 -6.44 -4.64
C GLU A 40 -1.51 -6.86 -3.17
N THR A 41 -1.00 -6.01 -2.27
CA THR A 41 -1.01 -6.31 -0.83
C THR A 41 -2.44 -6.44 -0.30
N LEU A 42 -3.39 -5.71 -0.89
CA LEU A 42 -4.80 -5.77 -0.52
C LEU A 42 -5.49 -7.05 -1.02
N SER A 43 -5.01 -7.63 -2.12
CA SER A 43 -5.57 -8.86 -2.68
C SER A 43 -5.00 -10.13 -2.05
N THR A 44 -3.87 -10.02 -1.35
CA THR A 44 -3.18 -11.17 -0.74
C THR A 44 -3.59 -11.39 0.73
N CYS A 45 -4.37 -10.47 1.31
CA CYS A 45 -4.86 -10.54 2.68
C CYS A 45 -6.24 -11.19 2.79
#